data_AF-D7ML56-F1
#
_entry.id   AF-D7ML56-F1
#
_cell.length_a   1.000
_cell.length_b   1.000
_cell.length_c   1.000
_cell.angle_alpha   90.00
_cell.angle_beta   90.00
_cell.angle_gamma   90.00
#
_symmetry.space_group_name_H-M   'P 1'
#
loop_
_entity.id
_entity.type
_entity.pdbx_description
1 polymer ?
#
loop_
_entity_poly.entity_id
_entity_poly.type
_entity_poly.pdbx_seq_one_letter_code
_entity_poly.pdbx_strand_id
1 'polypeptide(L)'
;MGLVDSLLGKDARKFLKRKDSDAAEAGRALEELRSSLYNELKTSEGAKRQQQRFCGPVVAMSFNFFVAVGIILANKLVMGRVGFNFPIFLTLIHYTVAWILLAFFKSLSLLPMSPPSKTTPFSSLFSLGAVMAFASGLANTSLKHNSVGFYQMAKIAVTPTIVLAEFVLFKKTISSTKVMALAVVSLGVAIATVTDLEFNLFGALVAVAWIIPSAINKILWSNLQQQANWTALALMWKTTPFTVFFLLALMPWLDPPGVLLFKWDLANSSAILVSALLGFLLQWSGALALGATSATSHVVLGQFKTCVILLGGYVIFGSDPGFISICGAVAALAGMSVYTWLNLPGKSIDHVSNKQLPKQNVTVSKPKAEADDGGGETGVTVVSVDPLLSKTITANIV
;
A
#
# COMPACT_ATOMS: atom_id res chain seq x y z
N MET A 1 58.82 -14.76 42.96
CA MET A 1 57.69 -15.18 42.10
C MET A 1 57.43 -16.71 42.16
N GLY A 2 57.69 -17.41 43.26
CA GLY A 2 57.58 -18.90 43.29
C GLY A 2 56.57 -19.51 44.27
N LEU A 3 55.99 -18.72 45.19
CA LEU A 3 55.17 -19.25 46.29
C LEU A 3 53.66 -19.03 46.13
N VAL A 4 53.24 -18.06 45.31
CA VAL A 4 51.81 -17.82 44.99
C VAL A 4 51.34 -18.75 43.87
N ASP A 5 52.24 -19.17 42.98
CA ASP A 5 51.95 -20.09 41.86
C ASP A 5 51.69 -21.54 42.29
N SER A 6 52.19 -21.95 43.46
CA SER A 6 52.03 -23.33 43.96
C SER A 6 50.73 -23.56 44.73
N LEU A 7 50.05 -22.48 45.16
CA LEU A 7 48.84 -22.55 46.01
C LEU A 7 47.55 -22.36 45.20
N LEU A 8 47.63 -21.76 44.01
CA LEU A 8 46.57 -21.87 43.01
C LEU A 8 46.64 -23.25 42.34
N GLY A 9 46.02 -24.23 43.00
CA GLY A 9 45.87 -25.59 42.49
C GLY A 9 45.39 -25.62 41.04
N LYS A 10 45.77 -26.68 40.31
CA LYS A 10 45.43 -26.87 38.89
C LYS A 10 43.95 -26.64 38.59
N ASP A 11 43.06 -26.89 39.55
CA ASP A 11 41.63 -26.66 39.44
C ASP A 11 41.25 -25.18 39.48
N ALA A 12 41.89 -24.33 40.29
CA ALA A 12 41.68 -22.89 40.28
C ALA A 12 42.18 -22.24 38.98
N ARG A 13 43.30 -22.71 38.42
CA ARG A 13 43.81 -22.27 37.12
C ARG A 13 42.92 -22.74 35.97
N LYS A 14 42.36 -23.95 36.05
CA LYS A 14 41.31 -24.42 35.14
C LYS A 14 40.04 -23.58 35.28
N PHE A 15 39.61 -23.25 36.49
CA PHE A 15 38.41 -22.45 36.74
C PHE A 15 38.56 -21.02 36.23
N LEU A 16 39.70 -20.36 36.46
CA LEU A 16 39.99 -19.04 35.89
C LEU A 16 40.01 -19.10 34.36
N LYS A 17 40.69 -20.09 33.78
CA LYS A 17 40.76 -20.25 32.32
C LYS A 17 39.40 -20.58 31.69
N ARG A 18 38.54 -21.31 32.39
CA ARG A 18 37.15 -21.58 31.97
C ARG A 18 36.30 -20.31 32.07
N LYS A 19 36.45 -19.54 33.15
CA LYS A 19 35.73 -18.28 33.37
C LYS A 19 36.15 -17.18 32.39
N ASP A 20 37.44 -17.10 32.03
CA ASP A 20 37.94 -16.18 31.00
C ASP A 20 37.48 -16.61 29.59
N SER A 21 37.38 -17.93 29.34
CA SER A 21 36.80 -18.46 28.09
C SER A 21 35.32 -18.13 27.97
N ASP A 22 34.55 -18.33 29.04
CA ASP A 22 33.11 -18.01 29.08
C ASP A 22 32.87 -16.50 28.94
N ALA A 23 33.72 -15.65 29.54
CA ALA A 23 33.64 -14.20 29.40
C ALA A 23 34.00 -13.71 27.98
N ALA A 24 35.00 -14.33 27.35
CA ALA A 24 35.37 -14.05 25.96
C ALA A 24 34.29 -14.50 24.97
N GLU A 25 33.66 -15.64 25.23
CA GLU A 25 32.55 -16.17 24.42
C GLU A 25 31.28 -15.32 24.59
N ALA A 26 30.97 -14.88 25.81
CA ALA A 26 29.90 -13.91 26.07
C ALA A 26 30.17 -12.54 25.41
N GLY A 27 31.42 -12.07 25.42
CA GLY A 27 31.82 -10.83 24.72
C GLY A 27 31.65 -10.93 23.21
N ARG A 28 32.05 -12.06 22.61
CA ARG A 28 31.82 -12.35 21.18
C ARG A 28 30.34 -12.47 20.85
N ALA A 29 29.56 -13.15 21.67
CA ALA A 29 28.11 -13.26 21.48
C ALA A 29 27.43 -11.88 21.59
N LEU A 30 27.90 -10.99 22.47
CA LEU A 30 27.39 -9.62 22.58
C LEU A 30 27.79 -8.76 21.37
N GLU A 31 29.01 -8.91 20.84
CA GLU A 31 29.48 -8.24 19.63
C GLU A 31 28.74 -8.75 18.38
N GLU A 32 28.45 -10.05 18.29
CA GLU A 32 27.61 -10.66 17.27
C GLU A 32 26.16 -10.22 17.39
N LEU A 33 25.61 -10.15 18.61
CA LEU A 33 24.27 -9.62 18.84
C LEU A 33 24.21 -8.14 18.49
N ARG A 34 25.24 -7.36 18.83
CA ARG A 34 25.34 -5.93 18.51
C ARG A 34 25.49 -5.71 17.01
N SER A 35 26.33 -6.49 16.34
CA SER A 35 26.50 -6.40 14.88
C SER A 35 25.30 -6.93 14.13
N SER A 36 24.60 -7.94 14.66
CA SER A 36 23.30 -8.43 14.19
C SER A 36 22.22 -7.37 14.36
N LEU A 37 22.07 -6.76 15.55
CA LEU A 37 21.17 -5.63 15.79
C LEU A 37 21.51 -4.44 14.89
N TYR A 38 22.79 -4.15 14.72
CA TYR A 38 23.27 -3.07 13.85
C TYR A 38 22.98 -3.37 12.38
N ASN A 39 23.13 -4.61 11.92
CA ASN A 39 22.74 -5.03 10.58
C ASN A 39 21.22 -5.05 10.42
N GLU A 40 20.45 -5.52 11.40
CA GLU A 40 19.00 -5.55 11.38
C GLU A 40 18.45 -4.11 11.32
N LEU A 41 18.96 -3.19 12.14
CA LEU A 41 18.67 -1.75 12.08
C LEU A 41 19.05 -1.11 10.74
N LYS A 42 20.14 -1.58 10.11
CA LYS A 42 20.63 -1.07 8.82
C LYS A 42 19.87 -1.64 7.62
N THR A 43 19.21 -2.79 7.77
CA THR A 43 18.37 -3.36 6.73
C THR A 43 17.03 -2.62 6.64
N SER A 44 16.59 -2.36 5.41
CA SER A 44 15.27 -1.75 5.13
C SER A 44 14.12 -2.53 5.79
N GLU A 45 14.27 -3.85 5.90
CA GLU A 45 13.30 -4.73 6.57
C GLU A 45 13.25 -4.53 8.09
N GLY A 46 14.38 -4.39 8.77
CA GLY A 46 14.41 -4.14 10.22
C GLY A 46 13.85 -2.76 10.59
N ALA A 47 14.14 -1.73 9.79
CA ALA A 47 13.52 -0.42 9.97
C ALA A 47 11.99 -0.46 9.76
N LYS A 48 11.51 -1.22 8.77
CA LYS A 48 10.07 -1.44 8.52
C LYS A 48 9.40 -2.17 9.68
N ARG A 49 10.04 -3.21 10.24
CA ARG A 49 9.57 -3.95 11.42
C ARG A 49 9.54 -3.07 12.66
N GLN A 50 10.58 -2.28 12.91
CA GLN A 50 10.62 -1.36 14.05
C GLN A 50 9.52 -0.29 13.96
N GLN A 51 9.30 0.25 12.76
CA GLN A 51 8.24 1.23 12.53
C GLN A 51 6.83 0.63 12.72
N GLN A 52 6.60 -0.63 12.33
CA GLN A 52 5.37 -1.36 12.62
C GLN A 52 5.21 -1.66 14.13
N ARG A 53 6.31 -1.85 14.86
CA ARG A 53 6.30 -2.11 16.31
C ARG A 53 5.98 -0.87 17.13
N PHE A 54 6.49 0.30 16.72
CA PHE A 54 6.19 1.59 17.36
C PHE A 54 4.82 2.17 16.96
N CYS A 55 4.36 1.90 15.74
CA CYS A 55 3.10 2.42 15.22
C CYS A 55 2.20 1.27 14.80
N GLY A 56 1.45 0.72 15.77
CA GLY A 56 0.55 -0.40 15.52
C GLY A 56 -0.47 -0.11 14.41
N PRO A 57 -1.02 -1.15 13.75
CA PRO A 57 -1.92 -0.99 12.60
C PRO A 57 -3.10 -0.04 12.86
N VAL A 58 -3.67 -0.08 14.07
CA VAL A 58 -4.78 0.80 14.48
C VAL A 58 -4.35 2.25 14.53
N VAL A 59 -3.20 2.56 15.14
CA VAL A 59 -2.67 3.93 15.24
C VAL A 59 -2.38 4.48 13.85
N ALA A 60 -1.74 3.70 12.98
CA ALA A 60 -1.47 4.10 11.60
C ALA A 60 -2.77 4.38 10.81
N MET A 61 -3.81 3.57 10.98
CA MET A 61 -5.11 3.77 10.33
C MET A 61 -5.84 5.01 10.85
N SER A 62 -5.92 5.20 12.17
CA SER A 62 -6.57 6.36 12.78
C SER A 62 -5.85 7.66 12.39
N PHE A 63 -4.51 7.66 12.46
CA PHE A 63 -3.71 8.80 12.03
C PHE A 63 -3.95 9.15 10.55
N ASN A 64 -3.91 8.15 9.67
CA ASN A 64 -4.22 8.32 8.25
C ASN A 64 -5.66 8.79 8.01
N PHE A 65 -6.62 8.41 8.86
CA PHE A 65 -8.00 8.87 8.77
C PHE A 65 -8.12 10.37 9.07
N PHE A 66 -7.66 10.81 10.24
CA PHE A 66 -7.78 12.21 10.65
C PHE A 66 -7.05 13.15 9.69
N VAL A 67 -5.83 12.78 9.28
CA VAL A 67 -5.04 13.60 8.36
C VAL A 67 -5.67 13.65 6.96
N ALA A 68 -6.24 12.54 6.47
CA ALA A 68 -6.91 12.50 5.17
C ALA A 68 -8.18 13.34 5.11
N VAL A 69 -8.98 13.35 6.18
CA VAL A 69 -10.14 14.24 6.28
C VAL A 69 -9.67 15.69 6.38
N GLY A 70 -8.70 15.96 7.26
CA GLY A 70 -8.16 17.29 7.51
C GLY A 70 -7.61 17.96 6.25
N ILE A 71 -6.79 17.26 5.46
CA ILE A 71 -6.20 17.82 4.23
C ILE A 71 -7.24 18.11 3.14
N ILE A 72 -8.28 17.27 2.98
CA ILE A 72 -9.29 17.52 1.95
C ILE A 72 -10.11 18.76 2.30
N LEU A 73 -10.51 18.88 3.57
CA LEU A 73 -11.21 20.08 4.06
C LEU A 73 -10.30 21.31 4.01
N ALA A 74 -9.03 21.20 4.41
CA ALA A 74 -8.06 22.28 4.37
C ALA A 74 -7.81 22.74 2.93
N ASN A 75 -7.60 21.83 1.97
CA ASN A 75 -7.43 22.17 0.56
C ASN A 75 -8.65 22.91 0.01
N LYS A 76 -9.86 22.42 0.30
CA LYS A 76 -11.09 23.07 -0.18
C LYS A 76 -11.30 24.44 0.49
N LEU A 77 -10.94 24.59 1.76
CA LEU A 77 -10.97 25.88 2.47
C LEU A 77 -9.94 26.86 1.91
N VAL A 78 -8.71 26.40 1.63
CA VAL A 78 -7.64 27.21 1.04
C VAL A 78 -8.03 27.69 -0.36
N MET A 79 -8.65 26.82 -1.18
CA MET A 79 -9.11 27.20 -2.51
C MET A 79 -10.37 28.09 -2.47
N GLY A 80 -11.28 27.87 -1.51
CA GLY A 80 -12.53 28.61 -1.39
C GLY A 80 -12.41 29.92 -0.59
N ARG A 81 -12.18 29.82 0.72
CA ARG A 81 -12.20 30.96 1.66
C ARG A 81 -10.96 31.84 1.56
N VAL A 82 -9.78 31.23 1.41
CA VAL A 82 -8.51 31.98 1.26
C VAL A 82 -8.34 32.49 -0.17
N GLY A 83 -9.12 31.96 -1.13
CA GLY A 83 -9.11 32.40 -2.53
C GLY A 83 -7.84 31.99 -3.28
N PHE A 84 -7.10 30.99 -2.79
CA PHE A 84 -5.90 30.50 -3.44
C PHE A 84 -6.25 29.60 -4.62
N ASN A 85 -6.46 30.22 -5.78
CA ASN A 85 -7.00 29.58 -6.98
C ASN A 85 -5.94 28.85 -7.85
N PHE A 86 -4.83 28.41 -7.26
CA PHE A 86 -3.69 27.81 -7.96
C PHE A 86 -3.45 26.37 -7.45
N PRO A 87 -4.23 25.39 -7.91
CA PRO A 87 -4.18 24.01 -7.38
C PRO A 87 -2.86 23.30 -7.68
N ILE A 88 -2.23 23.54 -8.82
CA ILE A 88 -0.92 22.94 -9.14
C ILE A 88 0.16 23.56 -8.27
N PHE A 89 0.15 24.88 -8.12
CA PHE A 89 1.08 25.58 -7.25
C PHE A 89 0.89 25.19 -5.78
N LEU A 90 -0.35 25.00 -5.31
CA LEU A 90 -0.62 24.45 -3.96
C LEU A 90 0.05 23.07 -3.80
N THR A 91 -0.09 22.21 -4.82
CA THR A 91 0.55 20.90 -4.85
C THR A 91 2.07 21.01 -4.86
N LEU A 92 2.64 21.96 -5.60
CA LEU A 92 4.06 22.23 -5.62
C LEU A 92 4.56 22.64 -4.22
N ILE A 93 3.83 23.52 -3.52
CA ILE A 93 4.16 23.93 -2.14
C ILE A 93 4.12 22.70 -1.22
N HIS A 94 3.09 21.85 -1.31
CA HIS A 94 2.99 20.63 -0.51
C HIS A 94 4.21 19.72 -0.70
N TYR A 95 4.61 19.45 -1.94
CA TYR A 95 5.77 18.60 -2.22
C TYR A 95 7.11 19.27 -1.90
N THR A 96 7.21 20.59 -2.02
CA THR A 96 8.42 21.34 -1.65
C THR A 96 8.61 21.35 -0.13
N VAL A 97 7.55 21.61 0.64
CA VAL A 97 7.58 21.53 2.11
C VAL A 97 7.87 20.09 2.56
N ALA A 98 7.25 19.08 1.93
CA ALA A 98 7.57 17.68 2.16
C ALA A 98 9.04 17.38 1.90
N TRP A 99 9.63 17.91 0.82
CA TRP A 99 11.03 17.72 0.51
C TRP A 99 11.96 18.32 1.57
N ILE A 100 11.65 19.54 2.02
CA ILE A 100 12.39 20.23 3.09
C ILE A 100 12.30 19.45 4.41
N LEU A 101 11.10 18.98 4.78
CA LEU A 101 10.90 18.15 5.98
C LEU A 101 11.68 16.84 5.91
N LEU A 102 11.68 16.17 4.75
CA LEU A 102 12.47 14.96 4.55
C LEU A 102 13.98 15.26 4.60
N ALA A 103 14.43 16.40 4.09
CA ALA A 103 15.82 16.84 4.19
C ALA A 103 16.22 17.07 5.66
N PHE A 104 15.32 17.66 6.44
CA PHE A 104 15.49 17.83 7.88
C PHE A 104 15.58 16.47 8.60
N PHE A 105 14.66 15.53 8.33
CA PHE A 105 14.75 14.17 8.87
C PHE A 105 16.01 13.42 8.44
N LYS A 106 16.52 13.69 7.23
CA LYS A 106 17.81 13.15 6.77
C LYS A 106 18.95 13.70 7.61
N SER A 107 18.95 15.01 7.88
CA SER A 107 19.96 15.66 8.71
C SER A 107 19.98 15.10 10.13
N LEU A 108 18.80 14.76 10.67
CA LEU A 108 18.67 14.12 11.99
C LEU A 108 18.95 12.61 11.97
N SER A 109 19.33 12.03 10.83
CA SER A 109 19.49 10.58 10.64
C SER A 109 18.25 9.75 11.01
N LEU A 110 17.06 10.37 10.94
CA LEU A 110 15.77 9.72 11.21
C LEU A 110 15.19 9.03 9.96
N LEU A 111 15.78 9.25 8.79
CA LEU A 111 15.37 8.55 7.56
C LEU A 111 15.86 7.09 7.61
N PRO A 112 14.95 6.11 7.46
CA PRO A 112 15.34 4.72 7.30
C PRO A 112 16.27 4.54 6.09
N MET A 113 17.24 3.64 6.22
CA MET A 113 18.17 3.32 5.13
C MET A 113 17.38 2.74 3.93
N SER A 114 17.60 3.29 2.74
CA SER A 114 17.03 2.77 1.49
C SER A 114 17.65 1.42 1.13
N PRO A 115 16.90 0.48 0.51
CA PRO A 115 17.49 -0.74 -0.04
C PRO A 115 18.61 -0.41 -1.04
N PRO A 116 19.62 -1.29 -1.21
CA PRO A 116 20.78 -1.00 -2.03
C PRO A 116 20.39 -0.62 -3.46
N SER A 117 20.93 0.52 -3.93
CA SER A 117 20.64 1.17 -5.22
C SER A 117 20.83 0.28 -6.46
N LYS A 118 21.46 -0.89 -6.32
CA LYS A 118 21.69 -1.85 -7.41
C LYS A 118 20.42 -2.63 -7.82
N THR A 119 19.33 -2.55 -7.05
CA THR A 119 18.12 -3.37 -7.25
C THR A 119 16.96 -2.66 -7.93
N THR A 120 16.93 -1.32 -7.92
CA THR A 120 15.81 -0.54 -8.48
C THR A 120 16.31 0.37 -9.59
N PRO A 121 15.83 0.22 -10.84
CA PRO A 121 16.27 1.05 -11.95
C PRO A 121 15.83 2.50 -11.75
N PHE A 122 16.73 3.45 -12.07
CA PHE A 122 16.46 4.89 -11.97
C PHE A 122 15.20 5.31 -12.76
N SER A 123 14.99 4.68 -13.93
CA SER A 123 13.81 4.91 -14.78
C SER A 123 12.49 4.69 -14.03
N SER A 124 12.39 3.69 -13.16
CA SER A 124 11.17 3.44 -12.39
C SER A 124 10.90 4.51 -11.33
N LEU A 125 11.96 5.02 -10.67
CA LEU A 125 11.83 6.11 -9.69
C LEU A 125 11.47 7.43 -10.36
N PHE A 126 12.08 7.70 -11.52
CA PHE A 126 11.79 8.88 -12.33
C PHE A 126 10.35 8.85 -12.87
N SER A 127 9.94 7.71 -13.44
CA SER A 127 8.57 7.48 -13.90
C SER A 127 7.56 7.62 -12.76
N LEU A 128 7.83 7.04 -11.60
CA LEU A 128 6.98 7.20 -10.41
C LEU A 128 6.87 8.68 -10.02
N GLY A 129 7.97 9.43 -9.97
CA GLY A 129 7.97 10.86 -9.68
C GLY A 129 7.11 11.67 -10.66
N ALA A 130 7.19 11.36 -11.96
CA ALA A 130 6.36 11.96 -13.00
C ALA A 130 4.87 11.64 -12.80
N VAL A 131 4.52 10.36 -12.66
CA VAL A 131 3.13 9.94 -12.47
C VAL A 131 2.55 10.51 -11.17
N MET A 132 3.35 10.62 -10.10
CA MET A 132 2.94 11.29 -8.86
C MET A 132 2.60 12.76 -9.06
N ALA A 133 3.35 13.48 -9.90
CA ALA A 133 3.08 14.89 -10.22
C ALA A 133 1.73 15.03 -10.95
N PHE A 134 1.51 14.26 -12.00
CA PHE A 134 0.22 14.24 -12.72
C PHE A 134 -0.93 13.81 -11.81
N ALA A 135 -0.77 12.74 -11.05
CA ALA A 135 -1.80 12.23 -10.15
C ALA A 135 -2.17 13.23 -9.06
N SER A 136 -1.18 13.90 -8.45
CA SER A 136 -1.46 14.84 -7.34
C SER A 136 -1.93 16.19 -7.85
N GLY A 137 -1.34 16.70 -8.94
CA GLY A 137 -1.73 17.96 -9.55
C GLY A 137 -3.16 17.91 -10.07
N LEU A 138 -3.49 16.91 -10.90
CA LEU A 138 -4.84 16.73 -11.43
C LEU A 138 -5.87 16.43 -10.33
N ALA A 139 -5.48 15.79 -9.22
CA ALA A 139 -6.37 15.60 -8.06
C ALA A 139 -6.82 16.94 -7.50
N ASN A 140 -5.89 17.86 -7.25
CA ASN A 140 -6.18 19.14 -6.65
C ASN A 140 -6.90 20.07 -7.64
N THR A 141 -6.59 19.98 -8.93
CA THR A 141 -7.36 20.67 -9.98
C THR A 141 -8.80 20.16 -10.03
N SER A 142 -9.02 18.84 -9.97
CA SER A 142 -10.37 18.27 -9.88
C SER A 142 -11.11 18.73 -8.61
N LEU A 143 -10.43 18.75 -7.45
CA LEU A 143 -11.02 19.20 -6.18
C LEU A 143 -11.41 20.69 -6.21
N LYS A 144 -10.68 21.52 -6.96
CA LYS A 144 -11.04 22.92 -7.18
C LYS A 144 -12.32 23.06 -8.01
N HIS A 145 -12.38 22.36 -9.14
CA HIS A 145 -13.42 22.56 -10.15
C HIS A 145 -14.69 21.75 -9.94
N ASN A 146 -14.65 20.73 -9.07
CA ASN A 146 -15.80 19.86 -8.77
C ASN A 146 -16.21 19.96 -7.29
N SER A 147 -17.41 19.47 -6.99
CA SER A 147 -17.86 19.25 -5.62
C SER A 147 -16.92 18.28 -4.88
N VAL A 148 -16.94 18.36 -3.54
CA VAL A 148 -16.22 17.37 -2.72
C VAL A 148 -16.76 15.96 -2.97
N GLY A 149 -18.06 15.82 -3.26
CA GLY A 149 -18.69 14.54 -3.52
C GLY A 149 -18.27 13.91 -4.84
N PHE A 150 -18.31 14.68 -5.92
CA PHE A 150 -17.78 14.28 -7.22
C PHE A 150 -16.31 13.83 -7.11
N TYR A 151 -15.48 14.60 -6.39
CA TYR A 151 -14.08 14.24 -6.15
C TYR A 151 -13.94 12.87 -5.45
N GLN A 152 -14.78 12.58 -4.45
CA GLN A 152 -14.76 11.28 -3.79
C GLN A 152 -15.20 10.14 -4.71
N MET A 153 -16.22 10.36 -5.54
CA MET A 153 -16.69 9.37 -6.50
C MET A 153 -15.60 9.05 -7.53
N ALA A 154 -14.93 10.07 -8.07
CA ALA A 154 -13.77 9.90 -8.94
C ALA A 154 -12.64 9.13 -8.23
N LYS A 155 -12.40 9.37 -6.94
CA LYS A 155 -11.42 8.62 -6.15
C LYS A 155 -11.77 7.14 -5.98
N ILE A 156 -13.06 6.80 -5.84
CA ILE A 156 -13.55 5.42 -5.80
C ILE A 156 -13.32 4.73 -7.15
N ALA A 157 -13.57 5.41 -8.27
CA ALA A 157 -13.35 4.89 -9.62
C ALA A 157 -11.89 4.51 -9.91
N VAL A 158 -10.92 5.06 -9.16
CA VAL A 158 -9.51 4.64 -9.27
C VAL A 158 -9.33 3.15 -9.00
N THR A 159 -10.13 2.52 -8.12
CA THR A 159 -9.97 1.08 -7.82
C THR A 159 -10.33 0.19 -9.02
N PRO A 160 -11.52 0.31 -9.64
CA PRO A 160 -11.80 -0.37 -10.91
C PRO A 160 -10.72 -0.13 -11.97
N THR A 161 -10.20 1.09 -12.09
CA THR A 161 -9.13 1.41 -13.06
C THR A 161 -7.81 0.73 -12.73
N ILE A 162 -7.43 0.61 -11.45
CA ILE A 162 -6.24 -0.18 -11.05
C ILE A 162 -6.39 -1.61 -11.51
N VAL A 163 -7.54 -2.24 -11.23
CA VAL A 163 -7.78 -3.64 -11.55
C VAL A 163 -7.77 -3.86 -13.07
N LEU A 164 -8.37 -2.93 -13.82
CA LEU A 164 -8.31 -2.95 -15.29
C LEU A 164 -6.87 -2.77 -15.80
N ALA A 165 -6.11 -1.83 -15.25
CA ALA A 165 -4.71 -1.63 -15.61
C ALA A 165 -3.86 -2.86 -15.27
N GLU A 166 -4.12 -3.52 -14.14
CA GLU A 166 -3.43 -4.76 -13.78
C GLU A 166 -3.76 -5.92 -14.73
N PHE A 167 -5.01 -6.02 -15.17
CA PHE A 167 -5.43 -6.98 -16.18
C PHE A 167 -4.75 -6.73 -17.53
N VAL A 168 -4.75 -5.48 -18.01
CA VAL A 168 -4.20 -5.12 -19.33
C VAL A 168 -2.67 -5.18 -19.35
N LEU A 169 -2.00 -4.62 -18.33
CA LEU A 169 -0.54 -4.49 -18.31
C LEU A 169 0.17 -5.74 -17.83
N PHE A 170 -0.36 -6.42 -16.81
CA PHE A 170 0.29 -7.57 -16.18
C PHE A 170 -0.40 -8.90 -16.50
N LYS A 171 -1.47 -8.89 -17.32
CA LYS A 171 -2.25 -10.09 -17.70
C LYS A 171 -2.76 -10.89 -16.50
N LYS A 172 -2.99 -10.23 -15.36
CA LYS A 172 -3.55 -10.87 -14.17
C LYS A 172 -5.02 -11.22 -14.42
N THR A 173 -5.38 -12.49 -14.33
CA THR A 173 -6.77 -12.92 -14.49
C THR A 173 -7.60 -12.59 -13.24
N ILE A 174 -8.84 -12.16 -13.45
CA ILE A 174 -9.77 -11.78 -12.40
C ILE A 174 -11.03 -12.63 -12.57
N SER A 175 -11.54 -13.17 -11.47
CA SER A 175 -12.81 -13.93 -11.47
C SER A 175 -13.99 -13.03 -11.92
N SER A 176 -14.90 -13.56 -12.72
CA SER A 176 -16.09 -12.84 -13.23
C SER A 176 -16.91 -12.17 -12.12
N THR A 177 -16.99 -12.78 -10.93
CA THR A 177 -17.69 -12.19 -9.77
C THR A 177 -17.08 -10.88 -9.29
N LYS A 178 -15.74 -10.76 -9.31
CA LYS A 178 -15.03 -9.51 -8.97
C LYS A 178 -15.24 -8.45 -10.05
N VAL A 179 -15.31 -8.86 -11.32
CA VAL A 179 -15.62 -7.95 -12.44
C VAL A 179 -17.04 -7.39 -12.30
N MET A 180 -18.02 -8.23 -11.97
CA MET A 180 -19.39 -7.79 -11.71
C MET A 180 -19.48 -6.81 -10.54
N ALA A 181 -18.76 -7.08 -9.43
CA ALA A 181 -18.71 -6.15 -8.30
C ALA A 181 -18.12 -4.79 -8.72
N LEU A 182 -17.03 -4.78 -9.50
CA LEU A 182 -16.44 -3.54 -10.02
C LEU A 182 -17.32 -2.83 -11.04
N ALA A 183 -18.14 -3.56 -11.82
CA ALA A 183 -19.13 -2.97 -12.71
C ALA A 183 -20.20 -2.21 -11.92
N VAL A 184 -20.69 -2.78 -10.82
CA VAL A 184 -21.62 -2.10 -9.89
C VAL A 184 -20.98 -0.84 -9.30
N VAL A 185 -19.70 -0.90 -8.91
CA VAL A 185 -18.96 0.28 -8.44
C VAL A 185 -18.92 1.38 -9.50
N SER A 186 -18.52 1.03 -10.72
CA SER A 186 -18.43 1.98 -11.83
C SER A 186 -19.79 2.59 -12.19
N LEU A 187 -20.86 1.80 -12.15
CA LEU A 187 -22.23 2.29 -12.39
C LEU A 187 -22.69 3.25 -11.29
N GLY A 188 -22.46 2.90 -10.01
CA GLY A 188 -22.79 3.78 -8.89
C GLY A 188 -22.05 5.12 -8.95
N VAL A 189 -20.75 5.08 -9.30
CA VAL A 189 -19.95 6.29 -9.53
C VAL A 189 -20.51 7.10 -10.70
N ALA A 190 -20.83 6.47 -11.84
CA ALA A 190 -21.39 7.16 -12.99
C ALA A 190 -22.70 7.87 -12.64
N ILE A 191 -23.63 7.18 -11.97
CA ILE A 191 -24.90 7.78 -11.49
C ILE A 191 -24.62 8.96 -10.57
N ALA A 192 -23.74 8.79 -9.57
CA ALA A 192 -23.43 9.83 -8.60
C ALA A 192 -22.80 11.07 -9.23
N THR A 193 -21.94 10.90 -10.23
CA THR A 193 -21.24 11.99 -10.93
C THR A 193 -22.12 12.75 -11.92
N VAL A 194 -22.98 12.05 -12.67
CA VAL A 194 -23.88 12.68 -13.67
C VAL A 194 -25.02 13.44 -13.00
N THR A 195 -25.42 13.02 -11.80
CA THR A 195 -26.52 13.64 -11.03
C THR A 195 -26.05 14.60 -9.95
N ASP A 196 -24.75 14.91 -9.91
CA ASP A 196 -24.19 15.92 -9.00
C ASP A 196 -24.66 17.32 -9.41
N LEU A 197 -25.17 18.09 -8.44
CA LEU A 197 -25.75 19.42 -8.70
C LEU A 197 -24.68 20.46 -9.09
N GLU A 198 -23.42 20.28 -8.71
CA GLU A 198 -22.31 21.17 -9.06
C GLU A 198 -21.51 20.63 -10.26
N PHE A 199 -22.13 19.82 -11.13
CA PHE A 199 -21.45 19.22 -12.27
C PHE A 199 -20.83 20.26 -13.19
N ASN A 200 -19.53 20.13 -13.43
CA ASN A 200 -18.77 20.94 -14.35
C ASN A 200 -18.05 20.04 -15.36
N LEU A 201 -18.33 20.21 -16.66
CA LEU A 201 -17.73 19.39 -17.71
C LEU A 201 -16.20 19.47 -17.71
N PHE A 202 -15.62 20.66 -17.51
CA PHE A 202 -14.17 20.82 -17.44
C PHE A 202 -13.59 20.04 -16.25
N GLY A 203 -14.21 20.18 -15.07
CA GLY A 203 -13.81 19.45 -13.88
C GLY A 203 -13.96 17.93 -14.05
N ALA A 204 -15.00 17.47 -14.75
CA ALA A 204 -15.22 16.06 -15.06
C ALA A 204 -14.13 15.50 -16.00
N LEU A 205 -13.75 16.24 -17.05
CA LEU A 205 -12.65 15.85 -17.94
C LEU A 205 -11.32 15.76 -17.18
N VAL A 206 -11.04 16.72 -16.30
CA VAL A 206 -9.86 16.69 -15.42
C VAL A 206 -9.91 15.48 -14.49
N ALA A 207 -11.07 15.12 -13.95
CA ALA A 207 -11.21 13.94 -13.09
C ALA A 207 -10.98 12.62 -13.84
N VAL A 208 -11.46 12.50 -15.08
CA VAL A 208 -11.17 11.33 -15.94
C VAL A 208 -9.67 11.25 -16.23
N ALA A 209 -9.04 12.37 -16.59
CA ALA A 209 -7.60 12.46 -16.82
C ALA A 209 -6.79 12.15 -15.55
N TRP A 210 -7.32 12.45 -14.36
CA TRP A 210 -6.71 12.19 -13.05
C TRP A 210 -6.72 10.71 -12.65
N ILE A 211 -7.78 9.97 -12.99
CA ILE A 211 -7.98 8.58 -12.55
C ILE A 211 -6.85 7.67 -13.05
N ILE A 212 -6.43 7.83 -14.30
CA ILE A 212 -5.40 7.00 -14.96
C ILE A 212 -4.02 7.12 -14.26
N PRO A 213 -3.38 8.30 -14.16
CA PRO A 213 -2.11 8.44 -13.46
C PRO A 213 -2.24 8.07 -11.98
N SER A 214 -3.41 8.27 -11.36
CA SER A 214 -3.64 7.83 -9.97
C SER A 214 -3.60 6.31 -9.81
N ALA A 215 -4.16 5.58 -10.76
CA ALA A 215 -4.12 4.12 -10.76
C ALA A 215 -2.68 3.62 -10.96
N ILE A 216 -1.97 4.16 -11.96
CA ILE A 216 -0.57 3.82 -12.23
C ILE A 216 0.31 4.17 -11.03
N ASN A 217 0.15 5.35 -10.43
CA ASN A 217 0.88 5.77 -9.23
C ASN A 217 0.73 4.76 -8.10
N LYS A 218 -0.51 4.34 -7.80
CA LYS A 218 -0.77 3.36 -6.73
C LYS A 218 -0.13 2.00 -7.03
N ILE A 219 -0.18 1.52 -8.27
CA ILE A 219 0.44 0.25 -8.68
C ILE A 219 1.96 0.32 -8.51
N LEU A 220 2.58 1.37 -9.07
CA LEU A 220 4.03 1.53 -9.09
C LEU A 220 4.58 1.77 -7.67
N TRP A 221 3.89 2.58 -6.87
CA TRP A 221 4.20 2.79 -5.45
C TRP A 221 4.12 1.49 -4.65
N SER A 222 3.00 0.75 -4.79
CA SER A 222 2.80 -0.53 -4.11
C SER A 222 3.87 -1.54 -4.50
N ASN A 223 4.21 -1.63 -5.78
CA ASN A 223 5.27 -2.52 -6.27
C ASN A 223 6.62 -2.23 -5.59
N LEU A 224 7.05 -0.96 -5.55
CA LEU A 224 8.31 -0.60 -4.92
C LEU A 224 8.31 -0.78 -3.40
N GLN A 225 7.21 -0.46 -2.73
CA GLN A 225 7.11 -0.55 -1.27
C GLN A 225 6.96 -2.02 -0.76
N GLN A 226 6.23 -2.86 -1.50
CA GLN A 226 5.93 -4.24 -1.13
C GLN A 226 6.97 -5.23 -1.69
N GLN A 227 7.36 -5.12 -2.97
CA GLN A 227 8.24 -6.10 -3.62
C GLN A 227 9.71 -5.73 -3.51
N ALA A 228 10.05 -4.45 -3.70
CA ALA A 228 11.43 -3.98 -3.59
C ALA A 228 11.82 -3.55 -2.16
N ASN A 229 10.96 -3.84 -1.18
CA ASN A 229 11.19 -3.60 0.25
C ASN A 229 11.63 -2.17 0.58
N TRP A 230 11.19 -1.18 -0.19
CA TRP A 230 11.44 0.22 0.14
C TRP A 230 10.65 0.64 1.39
N THR A 231 11.31 1.35 2.31
CA THR A 231 10.62 2.08 3.36
C THR A 231 9.90 3.30 2.77
N ALA A 232 8.74 3.64 3.34
CA ALA A 232 7.90 4.75 2.86
C ALA A 232 8.67 6.06 2.74
N LEU A 233 9.35 6.47 3.82
CA LEU A 233 10.13 7.70 3.88
C LEU A 233 11.30 7.73 2.89
N ALA A 234 12.00 6.62 2.71
CA ALA A 234 13.11 6.55 1.75
C ALA A 234 12.61 6.66 0.30
N LEU A 235 11.47 6.03 -0.01
CA LEU A 235 10.84 6.14 -1.31
C LEU A 235 10.37 7.58 -1.58
N MET A 236 9.70 8.22 -0.61
CA MET A 236 9.30 9.62 -0.68
C MET A 236 10.51 10.53 -0.96
N TRP A 237 11.62 10.37 -0.22
CA TRP A 237 12.82 11.18 -0.42
C TRP A 237 13.38 11.06 -1.84
N LYS A 238 13.33 9.87 -2.43
CA LYS A 238 13.85 9.63 -3.79
C LYS A 238 12.92 10.13 -4.89
N THR A 239 11.60 10.09 -4.71
CA THR A 239 10.63 10.47 -5.75
C THR A 239 10.25 11.95 -5.71
N THR A 240 10.17 12.55 -4.52
CA THR A 240 9.76 13.95 -4.31
C THR A 240 10.50 14.97 -5.19
N PRO A 241 11.84 14.97 -5.35
CA PRO A 241 12.50 15.95 -6.21
C PRO A 241 12.07 15.86 -7.67
N PHE A 242 11.83 14.65 -8.18
CA PHE A 242 11.29 14.46 -9.53
C PHE A 242 9.85 14.96 -9.62
N THR A 243 9.03 14.69 -8.61
CA THR A 243 7.65 15.20 -8.55
C THR A 243 7.60 16.72 -8.55
N VAL A 244 8.46 17.39 -7.77
CA VAL A 244 8.59 18.86 -7.76
C VAL A 244 8.98 19.38 -9.15
N PHE A 245 9.97 18.75 -9.79
CA PHE A 245 10.40 19.12 -11.15
C PHE A 245 9.25 19.05 -12.16
N PHE A 246 8.49 17.96 -12.19
CA PHE A 246 7.34 17.83 -13.09
C PHE A 246 6.19 18.77 -12.73
N LEU A 247 5.91 19.01 -11.44
CA LEU A 247 4.89 19.98 -11.03
C LEU A 247 5.24 21.40 -11.46
N LEU A 248 6.53 21.78 -11.38
CA LEU A 248 7.00 23.06 -11.88
C LEU A 248 6.75 23.20 -13.40
N ALA A 249 6.94 22.12 -14.16
CA ALA A 249 6.66 22.09 -15.59
C ALA A 249 5.15 22.10 -15.92
N LEU A 250 4.30 21.49 -15.09
CA LEU A 250 2.84 21.50 -15.27
C LEU A 250 2.21 22.84 -14.89
N MET A 251 2.80 23.59 -13.95
CA MET A 251 2.21 24.81 -13.39
C MET A 251 1.78 25.83 -14.46
N PRO A 252 2.60 26.19 -15.47
CA PRO A 252 2.22 27.23 -16.44
C PRO A 252 1.05 26.84 -17.35
N TRP A 253 0.77 25.54 -17.48
CA TRP A 253 -0.26 25.03 -18.39
C TRP A 253 -1.62 24.87 -17.72
N LEU A 254 -1.66 24.56 -16.42
CA LEU A 254 -2.89 24.22 -15.71
C LEU A 254 -3.33 25.29 -14.70
N ASP A 255 -2.41 26.09 -14.19
CA ASP A 255 -2.76 27.19 -13.28
C ASP A 255 -2.89 28.51 -14.05
N PRO A 256 -3.87 29.37 -13.68
CA PRO A 256 -3.98 30.69 -14.29
C PRO A 256 -2.75 31.55 -13.96
N PRO A 257 -2.31 32.46 -14.86
CA PRO A 257 -1.26 33.40 -14.54
C PRO A 257 -1.76 34.39 -13.46
N GLY A 258 -1.00 34.57 -12.37
CA GLY A 258 -1.40 35.46 -11.28
C GLY A 258 -0.93 35.07 -9.88
N VAL A 259 -0.15 34.00 -9.73
CA VAL A 259 0.36 33.53 -8.44
C VAL A 259 1.07 34.64 -7.64
N LEU A 260 1.86 35.47 -8.32
CA LEU A 260 2.61 36.57 -7.71
C LEU A 260 1.72 37.75 -7.27
N LEU A 261 0.50 37.86 -7.82
CA LEU A 261 -0.48 38.89 -7.47
C LEU A 261 -1.37 38.48 -6.30
N PHE A 262 -1.20 37.26 -5.79
CA PHE A 262 -1.93 36.77 -4.63
C PHE A 262 -1.55 37.57 -3.38
N LYS A 263 -2.54 37.82 -2.49
CA LYS A 263 -2.32 38.53 -1.23
C LYS A 263 -1.64 37.62 -0.21
N TRP A 264 -0.31 37.66 -0.19
CA TRP A 264 0.54 36.96 0.78
C TRP A 264 0.52 37.68 2.14
N ASP A 265 -0.54 37.42 2.91
CA ASP A 265 -0.63 37.80 4.32
C ASP A 265 -0.21 36.63 5.22
N LEU A 266 0.14 36.89 6.48
CA LEU A 266 0.52 35.87 7.46
C LEU A 266 -0.60 34.85 7.67
N ALA A 267 -1.86 35.30 7.71
CA ALA A 267 -3.02 34.41 7.84
C ALA A 267 -3.12 33.44 6.65
N ASN A 268 -3.07 33.96 5.42
CA ASN A 268 -3.17 33.15 4.20
C ASN A 268 -1.97 32.20 4.05
N SER A 269 -0.76 32.71 4.30
CA SER A 269 0.49 31.95 4.20
C SER A 269 0.53 30.82 5.24
N SER A 270 0.07 31.10 6.47
CA SER A 270 -0.02 30.07 7.51
C SER A 270 -1.05 28.99 7.18
N ALA A 271 -2.20 29.33 6.60
CA ALA A 271 -3.20 28.36 6.16
C ALA A 271 -2.64 27.44 5.04
N ILE A 272 -1.92 28.01 4.07
CA ILE A 272 -1.24 27.25 3.02
C ILE A 272 -0.15 26.35 3.60
N LEU A 273 0.64 26.85 4.55
CA LEU A 273 1.68 26.06 5.21
C LEU A 273 1.10 24.90 6.02
N VAL A 274 0.03 25.13 6.79
CA VAL A 274 -0.67 24.07 7.53
C VAL A 274 -1.22 23.01 6.57
N SER A 275 -1.80 23.42 5.44
CA SER A 275 -2.21 22.51 4.37
C SER A 275 -1.03 21.69 3.83
N ALA A 276 0.13 22.31 3.60
CA ALA A 276 1.34 21.63 3.15
C ALA A 276 1.86 20.60 4.16
N LEU A 277 1.85 20.94 5.46
CA LEU A 277 2.19 20.02 6.54
C LEU A 277 1.21 18.82 6.58
N LEU A 278 -0.09 19.08 6.51
CA LEU A 278 -1.11 18.02 6.44
C LEU A 278 -0.94 17.15 5.18
N GLY A 279 -0.52 17.73 4.05
CA GLY A 279 -0.21 17.02 2.82
C GLY A 279 0.94 16.04 3.00
N PHE A 280 2.03 16.47 3.64
CA PHE A 280 3.15 15.60 4.00
C PHE A 280 2.72 14.48 4.96
N LEU A 281 1.98 14.82 6.02
CA LEU A 281 1.47 13.84 6.98
C LEU A 281 0.52 12.84 6.31
N LEU A 282 -0.28 13.26 5.32
CA LEU A 282 -1.16 12.37 4.56
C LEU A 282 -0.33 11.35 3.78
N GLN A 283 0.70 11.81 3.09
CA GLN A 283 1.54 10.93 2.28
C GLN A 283 2.29 9.93 3.15
N TRP A 284 2.86 10.39 4.27
CA TRP A 284 3.49 9.51 5.24
C TRP A 284 2.47 8.51 5.80
N SER A 285 1.39 8.98 6.40
CA SER A 285 0.39 8.14 7.08
C SER A 285 -0.26 7.13 6.13
N GLY A 286 -0.51 7.50 4.88
CA GLY A 286 -1.02 6.60 3.85
C GLY A 286 -0.04 5.48 3.53
N ALA A 287 1.25 5.81 3.35
CA ALA A 287 2.28 4.81 3.10
C ALA A 287 2.53 3.90 4.32
N LEU A 288 2.43 4.43 5.54
CA LEU A 288 2.46 3.64 6.77
C LEU A 288 1.29 2.67 6.87
N ALA A 289 0.07 3.16 6.67
CA ALA A 289 -1.13 2.34 6.72
C ALA A 289 -1.06 1.22 5.67
N LEU A 290 -0.62 1.53 4.44
CA LEU A 290 -0.43 0.51 3.40
C LEU A 290 0.60 -0.56 3.77
N GLY A 291 1.66 -0.17 4.49
CA GLY A 291 2.73 -1.08 4.91
C GLY A 291 2.41 -1.91 6.15
N ALA A 292 1.51 -1.45 7.02
CA ALA A 292 1.23 -2.07 8.32
C ALA A 292 -0.12 -2.81 8.41
N THR A 293 -1.01 -2.64 7.43
CA THR A 293 -2.39 -3.14 7.50
C THR A 293 -2.69 -4.13 6.37
N SER A 294 -3.72 -4.96 6.57
CA SER A 294 -4.21 -5.82 5.50
C SER A 294 -4.85 -5.00 4.38
N ALA A 295 -4.80 -5.52 3.15
CA ALA A 295 -5.43 -4.89 1.99
C ALA A 295 -6.91 -4.57 2.25
N THR A 296 -7.63 -5.44 2.95
CA THR A 296 -9.05 -5.24 3.28
C THR A 296 -9.27 -4.13 4.29
N SER A 297 -8.44 -4.02 5.34
CA SER A 297 -8.54 -2.93 6.32
C SER A 297 -8.34 -1.56 5.66
N HIS A 298 -7.37 -1.47 4.76
CA HIS A 298 -7.10 -0.24 4.02
C HIS A 298 -8.28 0.19 3.12
N VAL A 299 -8.95 -0.77 2.47
CA VAL A 299 -10.13 -0.48 1.63
C VAL A 299 -11.31 -0.02 2.48
N VAL A 300 -11.62 -0.71 3.59
CA VAL A 300 -12.70 -0.35 4.51
C VAL A 300 -12.48 1.05 5.10
N LEU A 301 -11.25 1.35 5.54
CA LEU A 301 -10.89 2.69 6.01
C LEU A 301 -11.11 3.74 4.91
N GLY A 302 -10.78 3.41 3.66
CA GLY A 302 -11.04 4.25 2.50
C GLY A 302 -12.53 4.57 2.32
N GLN A 303 -13.40 3.56 2.39
CA GLN A 303 -14.86 3.75 2.30
C GLN A 303 -15.36 4.65 3.43
N PHE A 304 -14.91 4.39 4.66
CA PHE A 304 -15.30 5.19 5.82
C PHE A 304 -14.85 6.66 5.69
N LYS A 305 -13.63 6.92 5.19
CA LYS A 305 -13.18 8.27 4.87
C LYS A 305 -14.11 8.93 3.86
N THR A 306 -14.48 8.23 2.80
CA THR A 306 -15.38 8.77 1.78
C THR A 306 -16.72 9.19 2.39
N CYS A 307 -17.35 8.36 3.22
CA CYS A 307 -18.60 8.73 3.89
C CYS A 307 -18.45 10.01 4.74
N VAL A 308 -17.39 10.08 5.55
CA VAL A 308 -17.16 11.24 6.44
C VAL A 308 -16.85 12.51 5.64
N ILE A 309 -16.11 12.40 4.54
CA ILE A 309 -15.77 13.55 3.71
C ILE A 309 -16.98 14.03 2.90
N LEU A 310 -17.85 13.11 2.46
CA LEU A 310 -19.13 13.48 1.84
C LEU A 310 -20.03 14.25 2.81
N LEU A 311 -20.21 13.72 4.02
CA LEU A 311 -21.02 14.38 5.05
C LEU A 311 -20.39 15.71 5.50
N GLY A 312 -19.07 15.75 5.68
CA GLY A 312 -18.34 16.97 5.98
C GLY A 312 -18.44 17.99 4.84
N GLY A 313 -18.41 17.54 3.59
CA GLY A 313 -18.65 18.37 2.40
C GLY A 313 -20.00 19.07 2.44
N TYR A 314 -21.05 18.30 2.71
CA TYR A 314 -22.41 18.79 2.88
C TYR A 314 -22.53 19.81 4.03
N VAL A 315 -22.06 19.46 5.23
CA VAL A 315 -22.23 20.30 6.43
C VAL A 315 -21.37 21.58 6.39
N ILE A 316 -20.12 21.49 5.91
CA ILE A 316 -19.14 22.60 6.00
C ILE A 316 -19.21 23.52 4.78
N PHE A 317 -19.45 22.96 3.59
CA PHE A 317 -19.44 23.72 2.34
C PHE A 317 -20.84 23.94 1.75
N GLY A 318 -21.89 23.34 2.33
CA GLY A 318 -23.26 23.44 1.80
C GLY A 318 -23.42 22.77 0.45
N SER A 319 -22.52 21.86 0.08
CA SER A 319 -22.58 21.13 -1.18
C SER A 319 -23.68 20.08 -1.08
N ASP A 320 -24.87 20.39 -1.59
CA ASP A 320 -25.98 19.43 -1.65
C ASP A 320 -25.72 18.45 -2.82
N PRO A 321 -25.37 17.18 -2.56
CA PRO A 321 -25.14 16.23 -3.65
C PRO A 321 -26.45 15.84 -4.38
N GLY A 322 -27.60 16.06 -3.74
CA GLY A 322 -28.90 15.61 -4.24
C GLY A 322 -29.18 14.13 -3.93
N PHE A 323 -30.46 13.77 -3.87
CA PHE A 323 -30.90 12.43 -3.45
C PHE A 323 -30.40 11.31 -4.37
N ILE A 324 -30.44 11.52 -5.69
CA ILE A 324 -30.00 10.51 -6.67
C ILE A 324 -28.49 10.29 -6.59
N SER A 325 -27.70 11.35 -6.36
CA SER A 325 -26.26 11.23 -6.19
C SER A 325 -25.90 10.42 -4.93
N ILE A 326 -26.63 10.63 -3.83
CA ILE A 326 -26.48 9.83 -2.61
C ILE A 326 -26.78 8.35 -2.87
N CYS A 327 -27.87 8.04 -3.59
CA CYS A 327 -28.20 6.67 -3.98
C CYS A 327 -27.07 6.03 -4.83
N GLY A 328 -26.51 6.78 -5.78
CA GLY A 328 -25.35 6.34 -6.57
C GLY A 328 -24.11 6.09 -5.72
N ALA A 329 -23.82 6.98 -4.77
CA ALA A 329 -22.72 6.84 -3.82
C ALA A 329 -22.89 5.59 -2.94
N VAL A 330 -24.10 5.35 -2.40
CA VAL A 330 -24.41 4.14 -1.62
C VAL A 330 -24.21 2.88 -2.46
N ALA A 331 -24.69 2.86 -3.71
CA ALA A 331 -24.47 1.74 -4.62
C ALA A 331 -22.97 1.49 -4.88
N ALA A 332 -22.18 2.55 -5.08
CA ALA A 332 -20.73 2.45 -5.27
C ALA A 332 -20.01 1.89 -4.03
N LEU A 333 -20.36 2.37 -2.84
CA LEU A 333 -19.80 1.89 -1.56
C LEU A 333 -20.20 0.43 -1.28
N ALA A 334 -21.43 0.04 -1.60
CA ALA A 334 -21.90 -1.34 -1.49
C ALA A 334 -21.13 -2.27 -2.45
N GLY A 335 -20.98 -1.88 -3.72
CA GLY A 335 -20.17 -2.62 -4.70
C GLY A 335 -18.71 -2.77 -4.25
N MET A 336 -18.12 -1.72 -3.67
CA MET A 336 -16.76 -1.75 -3.13
C MET A 336 -16.64 -2.68 -1.93
N SER A 337 -17.67 -2.75 -1.09
CA SER A 337 -17.72 -3.67 0.05
C SER A 337 -17.79 -5.13 -0.40
N VAL A 338 -18.64 -5.43 -1.39
CA VAL A 338 -18.72 -6.77 -2.01
C VAL A 338 -17.38 -7.14 -2.67
N TYR A 339 -16.77 -6.23 -3.42
CA TYR A 339 -15.45 -6.45 -4.02
C TYR A 339 -14.39 -6.74 -2.96
N THR A 340 -14.39 -6.01 -1.84
CA THR A 340 -13.45 -6.23 -0.73
C THR A 340 -13.65 -7.60 -0.10
N TRP A 341 -14.90 -8.00 0.11
CA TRP A 341 -15.26 -9.31 0.64
C TRP A 341 -14.78 -10.46 -0.26
N LEU A 342 -14.92 -10.31 -1.58
CA LEU A 342 -14.44 -11.30 -2.56
C LEU A 342 -12.90 -11.40 -2.65
N ASN A 343 -12.17 -10.42 -2.11
CA ASN A 343 -10.71 -10.43 -2.07
C ASN A 343 -10.13 -10.96 -0.75
N LEU A 344 -10.98 -11.36 0.21
CA LEU A 344 -10.51 -12.01 1.44
C LEU A 344 -9.93 -13.42 1.14
N PRO A 345 -8.78 -13.77 1.74
CA PRO A 345 -8.23 -15.11 1.63
C PRO A 345 -9.20 -16.13 2.24
N GLY A 346 -9.57 -17.15 1.46
CA GLY A 346 -10.57 -18.17 1.83
C GLY A 346 -11.90 -18.09 1.06
N LYS A 347 -12.10 -17.05 0.23
CA LYS A 347 -13.34 -16.86 -0.54
C LYS A 347 -13.15 -16.54 -2.01
N SER A 348 -11.91 -16.63 -2.49
CA SER A 348 -11.62 -16.79 -3.92
C SER A 348 -12.30 -18.09 -4.37
N ILE A 349 -13.53 -17.94 -4.85
CA ILE A 349 -14.43 -18.99 -5.32
C ILE A 349 -13.63 -20.05 -6.07
N ASP A 350 -13.83 -21.29 -5.64
CA ASP A 350 -13.21 -22.53 -6.09
C ASP A 350 -13.03 -22.61 -7.61
N HIS A 351 -11.87 -22.14 -8.09
CA HIS A 351 -11.29 -22.56 -9.36
C HIS A 351 -9.97 -23.34 -9.15
N VAL A 352 -9.87 -24.04 -8.02
CA VAL A 352 -8.93 -25.14 -7.79
C VAL A 352 -9.71 -26.42 -7.49
N SER A 353 -10.72 -26.74 -8.31
CA SER A 353 -11.26 -28.10 -8.40
C SER A 353 -10.87 -28.72 -9.73
N ASN A 354 -9.56 -28.83 -9.99
CA ASN A 354 -8.90 -29.97 -10.64
C ASN A 354 -7.41 -29.68 -10.82
N LYS A 355 -6.62 -29.85 -9.76
CA LYS A 355 -5.22 -30.27 -9.91
C LYS A 355 -4.94 -31.33 -8.86
N GLN A 356 -5.34 -32.54 -9.24
CA GLN A 356 -4.69 -33.81 -8.97
C GLN A 356 -3.48 -33.70 -8.03
N LEU A 357 -3.63 -34.30 -6.84
CA LEU A 357 -2.53 -34.65 -5.94
C LEU A 357 -1.35 -35.19 -6.76
N PRO A 358 -0.12 -34.65 -6.61
CA PRO A 358 1.05 -35.38 -7.04
C PRO A 358 1.17 -36.62 -6.15
N LYS A 359 0.93 -37.81 -6.71
CA LYS A 359 1.44 -39.05 -6.15
C LYS A 359 2.97 -38.92 -6.12
N GLN A 360 3.51 -38.53 -4.98
CA GLN A 360 4.95 -38.56 -4.76
C GLN A 360 5.34 -40.04 -4.60
N ASN A 361 5.86 -40.63 -5.68
CA ASN A 361 6.64 -41.85 -5.60
C ASN A 361 7.88 -41.53 -4.76
N VAL A 362 7.83 -41.84 -3.47
CA VAL A 362 9.03 -41.90 -2.65
C VAL A 362 9.73 -43.21 -3.00
N THR A 363 10.69 -43.11 -3.91
CA THR A 363 11.72 -44.14 -4.09
C THR A 363 12.60 -44.10 -2.84
N VAL A 364 12.25 -44.91 -1.83
CA VAL A 364 13.12 -45.16 -0.67
C VAL A 364 14.23 -46.10 -1.13
N SER A 365 15.46 -45.59 -1.15
CA SER A 365 16.69 -46.36 -1.24
C SER A 365 16.81 -47.29 -0.03
N LYS A 366 16.73 -48.60 -0.26
CA LYS A 366 17.07 -49.65 0.71
C LYS A 366 18.57 -49.63 1.03
N PRO A 367 18.99 -49.70 2.30
CA PRO A 367 20.30 -50.23 2.67
C PRO A 367 20.27 -51.77 2.62
N LYS A 368 21.39 -52.34 2.20
CA LYS A 368 21.68 -53.77 2.11
C LYS A 368 22.09 -54.30 3.49
N ALA A 369 21.43 -55.33 4.00
CA ALA A 369 21.96 -56.23 5.01
C ALA A 369 21.27 -57.61 4.87
N GLU A 370 22.09 -58.66 4.94
CA GLU A 370 21.82 -60.07 4.68
C GLU A 370 21.23 -60.81 5.89
N ALA A 371 20.77 -62.04 5.60
CA ALA A 371 20.64 -63.24 6.44
C ALA A 371 19.26 -63.58 7.07
N ASP A 372 18.59 -64.50 6.38
CA ASP A 372 18.39 -65.92 6.76
C ASP A 372 17.19 -66.38 7.62
N ASP A 373 16.59 -67.44 7.05
CA ASP A 373 15.81 -68.59 7.54
C ASP A 373 14.37 -68.52 8.14
N GLY A 374 13.58 -69.54 7.76
CA GLY A 374 12.44 -70.09 8.52
C GLY A 374 11.02 -69.89 7.97
N GLY A 375 10.42 -70.95 7.43
CA GLY A 375 9.09 -70.99 6.78
C GLY A 375 7.86 -71.18 7.68
N GLY A 376 6.69 -71.39 7.04
CA GLY A 376 5.45 -71.85 7.69
C GLY A 376 4.15 -71.41 7.00
N GLU A 377 3.31 -72.40 6.66
CA GLU A 377 2.04 -72.33 5.91
C GLU A 377 0.82 -71.76 6.66
N THR A 378 -0.29 -71.71 5.90
CA THR A 378 -1.73 -71.57 6.25
C THR A 378 -2.25 -70.13 6.22
N GLY A 379 -3.36 -69.76 5.58
CA GLY A 379 -4.46 -70.46 4.93
C GLY A 379 -5.72 -69.58 5.08
N VAL A 380 -6.72 -69.78 4.21
CA VAL A 380 -8.11 -69.29 4.26
C VAL A 380 -8.47 -68.09 3.36
N THR A 381 -9.18 -68.48 2.31
CA THR A 381 -10.09 -67.79 1.38
C THR A 381 -11.24 -67.03 2.05
N VAL A 382 -11.80 -65.99 1.38
CA VAL A 382 -13.25 -65.83 1.10
C VAL A 382 -13.50 -64.65 0.14
N VAL A 383 -13.92 -65.01 -1.08
CA VAL A 383 -15.07 -64.54 -1.89
C VAL A 383 -15.17 -63.07 -2.36
N SER A 384 -15.02 -62.97 -3.68
CA SER A 384 -15.51 -62.01 -4.69
C SER A 384 -16.99 -61.67 -4.62
N VAL A 385 -17.39 -60.42 -4.96
CA VAL A 385 -18.44 -60.14 -5.96
C VAL A 385 -18.21 -58.74 -6.58
N ASP A 386 -17.94 -58.71 -7.89
CA ASP A 386 -18.28 -57.60 -8.81
C ASP A 386 -19.52 -58.03 -9.62
N PRO A 387 -20.34 -57.08 -10.10
CA PRO A 387 -20.68 -57.16 -11.52
C PRO A 387 -20.73 -55.79 -12.23
N LEU A 388 -19.82 -55.62 -13.19
CA LEU A 388 -20.07 -55.33 -14.61
C LEU A 388 -21.36 -54.56 -15.04
N LEU A 389 -21.09 -53.40 -15.66
CA LEU A 389 -21.42 -53.09 -17.06
C LEU A 389 -22.85 -52.57 -17.40
N SER A 390 -22.94 -51.27 -17.72
CA SER A 390 -23.80 -50.81 -18.81
C SER A 390 -23.19 -49.63 -19.56
N LYS A 391 -23.29 -49.72 -20.87
CA LYS A 391 -22.68 -48.92 -21.94
C LYS A 391 -23.57 -47.74 -22.34
N THR A 392 -22.91 -46.64 -22.72
CA THR A 392 -23.22 -45.78 -23.88
C THR A 392 -24.55 -44.99 -23.91
N ILE A 393 -24.46 -43.66 -24.07
CA ILE A 393 -25.06 -42.89 -25.19
C ILE A 393 -24.38 -41.51 -25.30
N THR A 394 -24.01 -41.22 -26.54
CA THR A 394 -23.41 -40.02 -27.13
C THR A 394 -24.44 -38.90 -27.29
N ALA A 395 -24.05 -37.62 -27.11
CA ALA A 395 -24.60 -36.49 -27.88
C ALA A 395 -23.69 -35.25 -27.80
N ASN A 396 -23.04 -34.96 -28.93
CA ASN A 396 -22.50 -33.63 -29.29
C ASN A 396 -23.66 -32.69 -29.63
N ILE A 397 -23.61 -31.42 -29.20
CA ILE A 397 -24.17 -30.29 -29.95
C ILE A 397 -23.21 -29.09 -29.82
N VAL A 398 -23.04 -28.44 -30.97
CA VAL A 398 -22.19 -27.32 -31.41
C VAL A 398 -22.16 -26.11 -30.49
#